data_AF-A0A939AVJ9-F1
#
_entry.id   AF-A0A939AVJ9-F1
#
_cell.length_a   1.000
_cell.length_b   1.000
_cell.length_c   1.000
_cell.angle_alpha   90.00
_cell.angle_beta   90.00
_cell.angle_gamma   90.00
#
_symmetry.space_group_name_H-M   'P 1'
#
loop_
_entity.id
_entity.type
_entity.pdbx_description
1 polymer ?
#
loop_
_entity_poly.entity_id
_entity_poly.type
_entity_poly.pdbx_seq_one_letter_code
_entity_poly.pdbx_strand_id
1 'polypeptide(L)'
;MIPDPCDSIPRLSPLFVKGFAFIHVRCALFALLWARRDQVCSKDEIAAAVWPEYQEEIYDYQIESLVKRLRAKLEPNPAEPALLLSAAGRGYRLAGGR
;
A
#
# COMPACT_ATOMS: atom_id res chain seq x y z
N MET A 1 7.01 -3.34 -35.09
CA MET A 1 6.61 -4.01 -33.84
C MET A 1 7.75 -3.78 -32.87
N ILE A 2 7.64 -2.73 -32.07
CA ILE A 2 8.66 -2.36 -31.06
C ILE A 2 8.33 -3.26 -29.86
N PRO A 3 9.27 -4.07 -29.35
CA PRO A 3 8.98 -4.90 -28.19
C PRO A 3 8.69 -4.00 -26.98
N ASP A 4 7.67 -4.36 -26.21
CA ASP A 4 7.34 -3.70 -24.97
C ASP A 4 8.55 -3.74 -24.03
N PRO A 5 8.97 -2.60 -23.44
CA PRO A 5 10.16 -2.52 -22.58
C PRO A 5 10.06 -3.35 -21.29
N CYS A 6 8.95 -4.05 -21.06
CA CYS A 6 8.72 -4.93 -19.92
C CYS A 6 9.30 -6.35 -20.11
N ASP A 7 9.56 -6.79 -21.35
CA ASP A 7 9.96 -8.18 -21.64
C ASP A 7 11.43 -8.53 -21.31
N SER A 8 12.22 -7.57 -20.81
CA SER A 8 13.66 -7.76 -20.54
C SER A 8 14.07 -7.61 -19.08
N ILE A 9 13.13 -7.68 -18.13
CA ILE A 9 13.50 -7.65 -16.71
C ILE A 9 13.90 -9.07 -16.27
N PRO A 10 15.17 -9.30 -15.87
CA PRO A 10 15.58 -10.62 -15.41
C PRO A 10 14.82 -10.96 -14.13
N ARG A 11 14.33 -12.21 -14.03
CA ARG A 11 13.69 -12.77 -12.83
C ARG A 11 14.54 -12.46 -11.59
N LEU A 12 14.15 -11.43 -10.86
CA LEU A 12 14.86 -10.95 -9.69
C LEU A 12 14.57 -11.89 -8.51
N SER A 13 15.64 -12.41 -7.93
CA SER A 13 15.63 -13.34 -6.81
C SER A 13 15.06 -12.71 -5.53
N PRO A 14 14.49 -13.50 -4.60
CA PRO A 14 13.74 -13.00 -3.44
C PRO A 14 14.55 -12.16 -2.44
N LEU A 15 15.88 -12.11 -2.55
CA LEU A 15 16.75 -11.44 -1.58
C LEU A 15 17.15 -10.00 -1.95
N PHE A 16 16.92 -9.55 -3.19
CA PHE A 16 17.38 -8.22 -3.64
C PHE A 16 16.32 -7.10 -3.49
N VAL A 17 15.14 -7.40 -2.95
CA VAL A 17 14.01 -6.46 -2.78
C VAL A 17 14.05 -5.69 -1.44
N LYS A 18 15.17 -5.71 -0.71
CA LYS A 18 15.22 -5.21 0.69
C LYS A 18 15.44 -3.70 0.86
N GLY A 19 15.83 -2.96 -0.19
CA GLY A 19 16.22 -1.54 -0.08
C GLY A 19 15.32 -0.53 -0.80
N PHE A 20 14.98 -0.77 -2.07
CA PHE A 20 14.31 0.23 -2.92
C PHE A 20 12.77 0.12 -2.96
N ALA A 21 12.20 -1.08 -2.72
CA ALA A 21 10.74 -1.28 -2.74
C ALA A 21 10.01 -0.63 -1.55
N PHE A 22 10.71 -0.31 -0.46
CA PHE A 22 10.09 0.13 0.80
C PHE A 22 9.60 1.59 0.81
N ILE A 23 10.11 2.43 -0.11
CA ILE A 23 9.60 3.79 -0.30
C ILE A 23 8.41 3.80 -1.28
N HIS A 24 8.50 3.05 -2.39
CA HIS A 24 7.47 2.99 -3.44
C HIS A 24 6.13 2.40 -2.95
N VAL A 25 6.18 1.31 -2.19
CA VAL A 25 4.99 0.59 -1.70
C VAL A 25 4.12 1.47 -0.77
N ARG A 26 4.75 2.29 0.09
CA ARG A 26 4.00 3.23 0.97
C ARG A 26 3.40 4.39 0.20
N CYS A 27 4.09 4.88 -0.84
CA CYS A 27 3.57 5.91 -1.72
C CYS A 27 2.35 5.39 -2.50
N ALA A 28 2.37 4.13 -2.94
CA ALA A 28 1.23 3.50 -3.60
C ALA A 28 0.01 3.38 -2.67
N LEU A 29 0.19 2.92 -1.43
CA LEU A 29 -0.90 2.86 -0.45
C LEU A 29 -1.52 4.25 -0.22
N PHE A 30 -0.69 5.27 0.03
CA PHE A 30 -1.18 6.62 0.24
C PHE A 30 -1.88 7.17 -1.01
N ALA A 31 -1.32 6.96 -2.20
CA ALA A 31 -1.89 7.41 -3.46
C ALA A 31 -3.27 6.79 -3.74
N LEU A 32 -3.42 5.47 -3.50
CA LEU A 32 -4.71 4.79 -3.60
C LEU A 32 -5.74 5.43 -2.67
N LEU A 33 -5.40 5.55 -1.39
CA LEU A 33 -6.31 6.08 -0.37
C LEU A 33 -6.63 7.56 -0.60
N TRP A 34 -5.70 8.34 -1.14
CA TRP A 34 -5.92 9.72 -1.51
C TRP A 34 -6.86 9.86 -2.71
N ALA A 35 -6.64 9.07 -3.76
CA ALA A 35 -7.50 9.03 -4.94
C ALA A 35 -8.93 8.60 -4.58
N ARG A 36 -9.07 7.76 -3.54
CA ARG A 36 -10.34 7.26 -3.01
C ARG A 36 -10.65 7.83 -1.62
N ARG A 37 -10.29 9.09 -1.39
CA ARG A 37 -10.63 9.80 -0.14
C ARG A 37 -12.10 9.64 0.22
N ASP A 38 -12.36 9.46 1.50
CA ASP A 38 -13.68 9.17 2.07
C ASP A 38 -14.33 7.84 1.64
N GLN A 39 -13.61 6.99 0.92
CA GLN A 39 -14.04 5.64 0.58
C GLN A 39 -13.18 4.60 1.28
N VAL A 40 -13.79 3.47 1.66
CA VAL A 40 -13.06 2.34 2.23
C VAL A 40 -12.42 1.55 1.10
N CYS A 41 -11.10 1.44 1.11
CA CYS A 41 -10.37 0.50 0.27
C CYS A 41 -10.20 -0.82 1.03
N SER A 42 -10.56 -1.93 0.39
CA SER A 42 -10.41 -3.26 0.99
C SER A 42 -8.95 -3.68 1.10
N LYS A 43 -8.67 -4.71 1.91
CA LYS A 43 -7.33 -5.29 2.00
C LYS A 43 -6.86 -5.85 0.65
N ASP A 44 -7.77 -6.47 -0.12
CA ASP A 44 -7.48 -6.97 -1.47
C ASP A 44 -7.19 -5.85 -2.46
N GLU A 45 -7.96 -4.76 -2.42
CA GLU A 45 -7.72 -3.59 -3.29
C GLU A 45 -6.38 -2.93 -2.97
N ILE A 46 -6.03 -2.86 -1.67
CA ILE A 46 -4.73 -2.38 -1.23
C ILE A 46 -3.62 -3.32 -1.70
N ALA A 47 -3.79 -4.64 -1.55
CA ALA A 47 -2.81 -5.62 -2.00
C ALA A 47 -2.54 -5.49 -3.50
N ALA A 48 -3.59 -5.46 -4.31
CA ALA A 48 -3.52 -5.33 -5.77
C ALA A 48 -2.86 -4.01 -6.21
N ALA A 49 -3.12 -2.89 -5.52
CA ALA A 49 -2.53 -1.60 -5.87
C ALA A 49 -1.06 -1.47 -5.42
N VAL A 50 -0.70 -2.10 -4.30
CA VAL A 50 0.61 -1.93 -3.66
C VAL A 50 1.62 -2.97 -4.15
N TRP A 51 1.16 -4.18 -4.48
CA TRP A 51 1.98 -5.28 -5.00
C TRP A 51 1.37 -5.89 -6.27
N PRO A 52 1.21 -5.12 -7.37
CA PRO A 52 0.55 -5.61 -8.58
C PRO A 52 1.26 -6.80 -9.25
N GLU A 53 2.57 -6.94 -9.01
CA GLU A 53 3.41 -8.00 -9.60
C GLU A 53 3.59 -9.22 -8.68
N TYR A 54 3.12 -9.16 -7.43
CA TYR A 54 3.21 -10.30 -6.53
C TYR A 54 2.08 -11.30 -6.83
N GLN A 55 2.47 -12.49 -7.28
CA GLN A 55 1.56 -13.61 -7.51
C GLN A 55 1.28 -14.44 -6.25
N GLU A 56 2.01 -14.17 -5.17
CA GLU A 56 1.83 -14.81 -3.87
C GLU A 56 0.76 -14.09 -3.04
N GLU A 57 0.12 -14.84 -2.13
CA GLU A 57 -0.89 -14.30 -1.23
C GLU A 57 -0.26 -13.24 -0.30
N ILE A 58 -0.84 -12.04 -0.32
CA ILE A 58 -0.47 -10.96 0.60
C ILE A 58 -1.28 -11.12 1.88
N TYR A 59 -0.57 -11.35 2.98
CA TYR A 59 -1.21 -11.50 4.27
C TYR A 59 -1.56 -10.15 4.90
N ASP A 60 -2.64 -10.14 5.68
CA ASP A 60 -3.15 -8.98 6.42
C ASP A 60 -2.07 -8.24 7.22
N TYR A 61 -1.15 -8.97 7.86
CA TYR A 61 -0.11 -8.36 8.69
C TYR A 61 0.86 -7.48 7.87
N GLN A 62 1.04 -7.76 6.57
CA GLN A 62 1.89 -6.96 5.69
C GLN A 62 1.23 -5.60 5.43
N ILE A 63 -0.08 -5.60 5.16
CA ILE A 63 -0.89 -4.38 4.99
C ILE A 63 -0.92 -3.58 6.29
N GLU A 64 -1.16 -4.24 7.42
CA GLU A 64 -1.16 -3.62 8.75
C GLU A 64 0.18 -2.97 9.09
N SER A 65 1.30 -3.62 8.73
CA SER A 65 2.64 -3.07 8.88
C SER A 65 2.86 -1.80 8.05
N LEU A 66 2.34 -1.75 6.81
CA LEU A 66 2.39 -0.55 5.99
C LEU A 66 1.53 0.57 6.55
N VAL A 67 0.31 0.27 6.97
CA VAL A 67 -0.61 1.23 7.59
C VAL A 67 0.01 1.82 8.85
N LYS A 68 0.61 0.99 9.72
CA LYS A 68 1.32 1.46 10.93
C LYS A 68 2.44 2.44 10.59
N ARG A 69 3.25 2.13 9.57
CA ARG A 69 4.34 3.01 9.11
C ARG A 69 3.82 4.28 8.46
N LEU A 70 2.66 4.24 7.81
CA LEU A 70 2.03 5.40 7.20
C LEU A 70 1.43 6.32 8.28
N ARG A 71 0.75 5.77 9.29
CA ARG A 71 0.27 6.52 10.46
C ARG A 71 1.40 7.23 11.19
N ALA A 72 2.53 6.55 11.40
CA ALA A 72 3.72 7.15 12.02
C ALA A 72 4.27 8.37 11.26
N LYS A 73 3.92 8.55 9.98
CA LYS A 73 4.34 9.68 9.16
C LYS A 73 3.26 10.76 9.02
N LEU A 74 1.99 10.38 8.97
CA LEU A 74 0.88 11.29 8.67
C LEU A 74 0.18 11.83 9.92
N GLU A 75 0.11 11.03 10.99
CA GLU A 75 -0.69 11.33 12.18
C GLU A 75 0.15 12.06 13.22
N PRO A 76 -0.40 13.08 13.91
CA PRO A 76 0.22 13.65 15.11
C PRO A 76 0.38 12.61 16.23
N ASN A 77 -0.64 11.76 16.42
CA ASN A 77 -0.62 10.64 17.35
C ASN A 77 -1.02 9.34 16.63
N PRO A 78 -0.05 8.46 16.27
CA PRO A 78 -0.35 7.22 15.55
C PRO A 78 -1.23 6.21 16.33
N ALA A 79 -1.33 6.34 17.66
CA ALA A 79 -2.19 5.51 18.49
C ALA A 79 -3.66 5.97 18.45
N GLU A 80 -3.91 7.22 18.07
CA GLU A 80 -5.23 7.84 17.95
C GLU A 80 -5.39 8.44 16.53
N PRO A 81 -5.48 7.58 15.49
CA PRO A 81 -5.46 8.05 14.10
C PRO A 81 -6.73 8.82 13.76
N ALA A 82 -6.55 10.02 13.18
CA ALA A 82 -7.65 10.87 12.72
C ALA A 82 -7.74 10.92 11.18
N LEU A 83 -6.64 10.68 10.47
CA LEU A 83 -6.57 10.72 9.01
C LEU A 83 -6.76 9.34 8.37
N LEU A 84 -5.99 8.34 8.80
CA LEU A 84 -5.97 6.98 8.26
C LEU A 84 -6.76 6.04 9.16
N LEU A 85 -8.04 5.89 8.86
CA LEU A 85 -9.02 5.18 9.70
C LEU A 85 -9.12 3.71 9.31
N SER A 86 -9.23 2.85 10.31
CA SER A 86 -9.55 1.42 10.13
C SER A 86 -11.06 1.23 10.03
N ALA A 87 -11.54 0.59 8.97
CA ALA A 87 -12.90 0.07 8.90
C ALA A 87 -12.85 -1.41 9.29
N ALA A 88 -13.23 -1.73 10.53
CA ALA A 88 -13.10 -3.07 11.12
C ALA A 88 -13.64 -4.16 10.17
N GLY A 89 -12.78 -5.13 9.84
CA GLY A 89 -13.08 -6.24 8.93
C GLY A 89 -13.26 -5.87 7.45
N ARG A 90 -13.16 -4.59 7.07
CA ARG A 90 -13.42 -4.12 5.70
C ARG A 90 -12.18 -3.54 5.02
N GLY A 91 -11.31 -2.84 5.74
CA GLY A 91 -10.10 -2.25 5.18
C GLY A 91 -9.74 -0.89 5.80
N TYR A 92 -9.26 0.04 4.97
CA TYR A 92 -8.75 1.34 5.42
C TYR A 92 -9.30 2.48 4.57
N ARG A 93 -9.38 3.67 5.17
CA ARG A 93 -9.88 4.88 4.53
C ARG A 93 -9.04 6.08 4.94
N LEU A 94 -8.79 6.97 3.99
CA LEU A 94 -8.29 8.31 4.31
C LEU A 94 -9.49 9.26 4.49
N ALA A 95 -9.55 9.95 5.63
CA ALA A 95 -10.53 10.99 5.88
C ALA A 95 -10.25 12.19 4.97
N GLY A 96 -11.27 12.66 4.24
CA GLY A 96 -11.20 13.93 3.55
C GLY A 96 -11.26 15.06 4.56
N GLY A 97 -10.25 15.94 4.50
CA GLY A 97 -10.30 17.22 5.22
C GLY A 97 -11.58 17.96 4.83
N ARG A 98 -12.34 18.38 5.85
CA ARG A 98 -13.46 19.30 5.70
C ARG A 98 -12.95 20.71 5.44
#